data_AF-R7V7K5-F1
#
_entry.id   AF-R7V7K5-F1
#
_cell.length_a   1.000
_cell.length_b   1.000
_cell.length_c   1.000
_cell.angle_alpha   90.00
_cell.angle_beta   90.00
_cell.angle_gamma   90.00
#
_symmetry.space_group_name_H-M   'P 1'
#
loop_
_entity.id
_entity.type
_entity.pdbx_description
1 polymer ?
#
loop_
_entity_poly.entity_id
_entity_poly.type
_entity_poly.pdbx_seq_one_letter_code
_entity_poly.pdbx_strand_id
1 'polypeptide(L)'
;MDLCRSREGLFPPPVFNLHACADCYGYLYPSGKPLRSMLGVLVGQIRNVTEVIVPDIRNASRRMLVCSGLNSDECLRWTACCLSADVCCREQLTATRTKDGCPHTWDGFSCWSATPHDRLVEQPCPTLIPHALPTDVVLQVKYD
;
A
#
# COMPACT_ATOMS: atom_id res chain seq x y z
N MET A 1 -18.41 12.40 2.82
CA MET A 1 -16.99 12.33 3.22
C MET A 1 -16.23 11.64 2.12
N ASP A 2 -15.07 12.17 1.80
CA ASP A 2 -14.16 11.64 0.77
C ASP A 2 -13.23 10.62 1.44
N LEU A 3 -13.40 9.36 1.07
CA LEU A 3 -12.74 8.21 1.69
C LEU A 3 -12.02 7.42 0.60
N CYS A 4 -10.86 6.88 0.96
CA CYS A 4 -10.08 5.97 0.14
C CYS A 4 -10.24 4.54 0.66
N ARG A 5 -10.49 3.62 -0.26
CA ARG A 5 -10.67 2.19 -0.02
C ARG A 5 -9.35 1.46 -0.17
N SER A 6 -9.02 0.68 0.84
CA SER A 6 -8.04 -0.41 0.77
C SER A 6 -8.71 -1.74 1.09
N ARG A 7 -7.93 -2.82 1.05
CA ARG A 7 -8.32 -4.13 1.57
C ARG A 7 -8.86 -4.09 3.00
N GLU A 8 -8.29 -3.23 3.84
CA GLU A 8 -8.60 -3.16 5.28
C GLU A 8 -9.82 -2.28 5.59
N GLY A 9 -10.33 -1.52 4.61
CA GLY A 9 -11.54 -0.72 4.78
C GLY A 9 -11.51 0.63 4.07
N LEU A 10 -12.34 1.55 4.56
CA LEU A 10 -12.49 2.91 4.05
C LEU A 10 -11.91 3.89 5.05
N PHE A 11 -10.98 4.74 4.60
CA PHE A 11 -10.27 5.66 5.48
C PHE A 11 -10.20 7.06 4.87
N PRO A 12 -10.21 8.13 5.70
CA PRO A 12 -9.82 9.45 5.24
C PRO A 12 -8.40 9.43 4.64
N PRO A 13 -8.08 10.25 3.62
CA PRO A 13 -6.81 10.16 2.90
C PRO A 13 -5.54 10.16 3.78
N PRO A 14 -5.43 10.99 4.84
CA PRO A 14 -4.28 10.93 5.72
C PRO A 14 -4.14 9.58 6.44
N VAL A 15 -5.26 9.02 6.92
CA VAL A 15 -5.29 7.73 7.62
C VAL A 15 -5.02 6.59 6.65
N PHE A 16 -5.62 6.64 5.45
CA PHE A 16 -5.37 5.69 4.37
C PHE A 16 -3.86 5.57 4.09
N ASN A 17 -3.16 6.69 3.96
CA ASN A 17 -1.73 6.68 3.66
C ASN A 17 -0.89 6.01 4.75
N LEU A 18 -1.23 6.22 6.03
CA LEU A 18 -0.54 5.55 7.13
C LEU A 18 -0.78 4.04 7.11
N HIS A 19 -2.02 3.62 6.91
CA HIS A 19 -2.38 2.21 6.80
C HIS A 19 -1.70 1.54 5.62
N ALA A 20 -1.83 2.14 4.43
CA ALA A 20 -1.22 1.60 3.21
C ALA A 20 0.31 1.51 3.33
N CYS A 21 0.97 2.50 3.94
CA CYS A 21 2.41 2.43 4.17
C CYS A 21 2.84 1.35 5.16
N ALA A 22 2.04 1.09 6.19
CA ALA A 22 2.28 -0.02 7.11
C ALA A 22 2.16 -1.36 6.37
N ASP A 23 1.07 -1.53 5.62
CA ASP A 23 0.78 -2.75 4.86
C ASP A 23 1.82 -3.00 3.76
N CYS A 24 2.24 -1.95 3.04
CA CYS A 24 3.35 -1.99 2.09
C CYS A 24 4.61 -2.61 2.71
N TYR A 25 4.97 -2.20 3.93
CA TYR A 25 6.10 -2.79 4.63
C TYR A 25 5.86 -4.27 4.93
N GLY A 26 4.69 -4.61 5.48
CA GLY A 26 4.34 -5.99 5.84
C GLY A 26 4.33 -6.94 4.64
N TYR A 27 3.85 -6.49 3.48
CA TYR A 27 3.80 -7.30 2.27
C TYR A 27 5.15 -7.41 1.55
N LEU A 28 5.93 -6.33 1.51
CA LEU A 28 7.29 -6.37 0.94
C LEU A 28 8.26 -7.17 1.81
N TYR A 29 8.05 -7.14 3.13
CA TYR A 29 8.96 -7.72 4.13
C TYR A 29 8.21 -8.58 5.15
N PRO A 30 7.66 -9.73 4.74
CA PRO A 30 6.89 -10.59 5.64
C PRO A 30 7.75 -11.21 6.76
N SER A 31 9.07 -11.27 6.58
CA SER A 31 10.00 -11.79 7.58
C SER A 31 11.41 -11.21 7.41
N GLY A 32 12.28 -11.44 8.40
CA GLY A 32 13.70 -11.08 8.33
C GLY A 32 14.01 -9.58 8.50
N LYS A 33 12.99 -8.77 8.80
CA LYS A 33 13.13 -7.33 9.07
C LYS A 33 12.77 -6.97 10.51
N PRO A 34 13.31 -5.86 11.04
CA PRO A 34 13.15 -5.50 12.45
C PRO A 34 11.74 -5.03 12.83
N LEU A 35 10.92 -4.63 11.84
CA LEU A 35 9.56 -4.13 12.04
C LEU A 35 8.53 -5.09 11.47
N ARG A 36 7.29 -5.00 11.94
CA ARG A 36 6.11 -5.67 11.39
C ARG A 36 4.95 -4.70 11.28
N SER A 37 4.10 -4.88 10.26
CA SER A 37 2.85 -4.14 10.15
C SER A 37 1.86 -4.60 11.21
N MET A 38 1.21 -3.65 11.87
CA MET A 38 0.14 -3.90 12.83
C MET A 38 -0.82 -2.71 12.84
N LEU A 39 -2.05 -2.89 12.35
CA LEU A 39 -3.13 -1.88 12.44
C LEU A 39 -2.72 -0.47 11.97
N GLY A 40 -2.01 -0.37 10.84
CA GLY A 40 -1.59 0.91 10.27
C GLY A 40 -0.38 1.58 10.94
N VAL A 41 0.28 0.88 11.86
CA VAL A 41 1.60 1.26 12.39
C VAL A 41 2.62 0.15 12.15
N LEU A 42 3.89 0.50 12.29
CA LEU A 42 5.00 -0.46 12.31
C LEU A 42 5.48 -0.64 13.75
N VAL A 43 5.58 -1.89 14.19
CA VAL A 43 6.03 -2.22 15.54
C VAL A 43 7.27 -3.10 15.45
N GLY A 44 8.27 -2.88 16.28
CA GLY A 44 9.43 -3.74 16.30
C GLY A 44 10.59 -3.17 17.10
N GLN A 45 11.80 -3.65 16.83
CA GLN A 45 13.00 -3.19 17.51
C GLN A 45 13.94 -2.47 16.56
N ILE A 46 14.20 -1.19 16.83
CA ILE A 46 15.26 -0.42 16.16
C ILE A 46 16.32 -0.11 17.19
N ARG A 47 17.59 -0.45 16.90
CA ARG A 47 18.72 -0.20 17.82
C ARG A 47 18.46 -0.72 19.24
N ASN A 48 17.83 -1.90 19.35
CA ASN A 48 17.43 -2.57 20.61
C ASN A 48 16.36 -1.84 21.43
N VAL A 49 15.69 -0.82 20.88
CA VAL A 49 14.55 -0.15 21.52
C VAL A 49 13.27 -0.61 20.85
N THR A 50 12.24 -0.92 21.65
CA THR A 50 10.91 -1.23 21.11
C THR A 50 10.29 0.07 20.61
N GLU A 51 9.97 0.11 19.32
CA GLU A 51 9.45 1.28 18.62
C GLU A 51 8.05 1.00 18.09
N VAL A 52 7.18 2.01 18.22
CA VAL A 52 5.90 2.08 17.51
C VAL A 52 5.99 3.27 16.57
N ILE A 53 6.05 2.97 15.27
CA ILE A 53 6.35 3.94 14.23
C ILE A 53 5.11 4.15 13.40
N VAL A 54 4.68 5.41 13.33
CA VAL A 54 3.70 5.86 12.35
C VAL A 54 4.43 6.01 11.01
N PRO A 55 4.10 5.21 9.97
CA PRO A 55 4.84 5.18 8.71
C PRO A 55 4.40 6.30 7.78
N ASP A 56 4.53 7.54 8.25
CA ASP A 56 4.19 8.73 7.47
C ASP A 56 5.29 9.04 6.44
N ILE A 57 5.01 8.73 5.18
CA ILE A 57 5.95 8.94 4.07
C ILE A 57 6.26 10.43 3.82
N ARG A 58 5.38 11.34 4.22
CA ARG A 58 5.55 12.79 4.06
C ARG A 58 6.44 13.37 5.16
N ASN A 59 6.53 12.71 6.31
CA ASN A 59 7.42 13.09 7.40
C ASN A 59 8.82 12.49 7.22
N ALA A 60 9.81 13.34 6.93
CA ALA A 60 11.17 12.91 6.64
C ALA A 60 11.82 12.11 7.79
N SER A 61 11.58 12.49 9.05
CA SER A 61 12.12 11.79 10.22
C SER A 61 11.49 10.41 10.39
N ARG A 62 10.17 10.28 10.18
CA ARG A 62 9.48 8.98 10.24
C ARG A 62 9.93 8.07 9.11
N ARG A 63 10.02 8.60 7.88
CA ARG A 63 10.57 7.88 6.72
C ARG A 63 11.99 7.37 6.97
N MET A 64 12.87 8.23 7.51
CA MET A 64 14.23 7.86 7.85
C MET A 64 14.29 6.77 8.92
N LEU A 65 13.41 6.82 9.91
CA LEU A 65 13.34 5.80 10.96
C LEU A 65 12.96 4.43 10.40
N VAL A 66 11.95 4.34 9.53
CA VAL A 66 11.58 3.07 8.86
C VAL A 66 12.73 2.57 8.00
N CYS A 67 13.31 3.45 7.16
CA CYS A 67 14.41 3.09 6.29
C CYS A 67 15.70 2.73 7.02
N SER A 68 15.87 3.11 8.29
CA SER A 68 17.05 2.70 9.07
C SER A 68 17.12 1.18 9.31
N GLY A 69 16.00 0.49 9.20
CA GLY A 69 15.91 -0.97 9.26
C GLY A 69 15.95 -1.68 7.90
N LEU A 70 16.19 -0.93 6.82
CA LEU A 70 16.15 -1.40 5.43
C LEU A 70 17.46 -1.03 4.72
N ASN A 71 17.85 -1.78 3.68
CA ASN A 71 18.88 -1.30 2.75
C ASN A 71 18.31 -0.28 1.74
N SER A 72 19.16 0.31 0.89
CA SER A 72 18.76 1.35 -0.05
C SER A 72 17.64 0.91 -1.02
N ASP A 73 17.75 -0.28 -1.61
CA ASP A 73 16.77 -0.81 -2.56
C ASP A 73 15.44 -1.13 -1.86
N GLU A 74 15.51 -1.63 -0.64
CA GLU A 74 14.35 -1.92 0.19
C GLU A 74 13.61 -0.63 0.59
N CYS A 75 14.35 0.36 1.10
CA CYS A 75 13.78 1.68 1.41
C CYS A 75 13.13 2.31 0.17
N LEU A 76 13.75 2.16 -1.01
CA LEU A 76 13.20 2.63 -2.28
C LEU A 76 11.87 1.92 -2.62
N ARG A 77 11.82 0.59 -2.54
CA ARG A 77 10.60 -0.20 -2.82
C ARG A 77 9.46 0.15 -1.86
N TRP A 78 9.74 0.24 -0.57
CA TRP A 78 8.74 0.64 0.43
C TRP A 78 8.20 2.05 0.16
N THR A 79 9.10 3.01 -0.11
CA THR A 79 8.72 4.39 -0.46
C THR A 79 7.87 4.42 -1.73
N ALA A 80 8.25 3.66 -2.76
CA ALA A 80 7.49 3.57 -4.00
C ALA A 80 6.08 3.00 -3.75
N CYS A 81 5.95 1.95 -2.93
CA CYS A 81 4.66 1.37 -2.56
C CYS A 81 3.75 2.39 -1.83
N CYS A 82 4.29 3.10 -0.85
CA CYS A 82 3.59 4.20 -0.17
C CYS A 82 3.07 5.27 -1.15
N LEU A 83 3.90 5.69 -2.09
CA LEU A 83 3.55 6.73 -3.07
C LEU A 83 2.51 6.23 -4.08
N SER A 84 2.61 4.98 -4.52
CA SER A 84 1.61 4.35 -5.38
C SER A 84 0.25 4.27 -4.69
N ALA A 85 0.21 3.97 -3.39
CA ALA A 85 -1.02 4.00 -2.62
C ALA A 85 -1.62 5.42 -2.53
N ASP A 86 -0.80 6.46 -2.26
CA ASP A 86 -1.26 7.86 -2.25
C ASP A 86 -1.83 8.29 -3.61
N VAL A 87 -1.18 7.90 -4.71
CA VAL A 87 -1.70 8.11 -6.07
C VAL A 87 -3.05 7.41 -6.23
N CYS A 88 -3.15 6.15 -5.84
CA CYS A 88 -4.41 5.39 -5.91
C CYS A 88 -5.54 6.06 -5.13
N CYS A 89 -5.26 6.54 -3.92
CA CYS A 89 -6.23 7.29 -3.13
C CYS A 89 -6.70 8.55 -3.87
N ARG A 90 -5.79 9.31 -4.48
CA ARG A 90 -6.17 10.48 -5.30
C ARG A 90 -7.05 10.09 -6.49
N GLU A 91 -6.72 9.03 -7.20
CA GLU A 91 -7.53 8.50 -8.31
C GLU A 91 -8.94 8.14 -7.85
N GLN A 92 -9.06 7.44 -6.71
CA GLN A 92 -10.36 7.09 -6.11
C GLN A 92 -11.22 8.30 -5.80
N LEU A 93 -10.62 9.39 -5.30
CA LEU A 93 -11.35 10.61 -4.97
C LEU A 93 -11.83 11.37 -6.20
N THR A 94 -11.11 11.25 -7.32
CA THR A 94 -11.50 11.89 -8.59
C THR A 94 -12.40 11.03 -9.46
N ALA A 95 -12.47 9.72 -9.19
CA ALA A 95 -13.25 8.79 -9.97
C ALA A 95 -14.75 9.03 -9.81
N THR A 96 -15.50 8.84 -10.89
CA THR A 96 -16.97 8.84 -10.82
C THR A 96 -17.41 7.63 -10.03
N ARG A 97 -18.20 7.85 -8.98
CA ARG A 97 -18.75 6.75 -8.17
C ARG A 97 -19.72 5.94 -9.02
N THR A 98 -19.36 4.70 -9.30
CA THR A 98 -20.28 3.71 -9.84
C THR A 98 -21.15 3.17 -8.71
N LYS A 99 -22.47 3.06 -8.93
CA LYS A 99 -23.39 2.43 -7.97
C LYS A 99 -23.35 0.91 -8.05
N ASP A 100 -23.00 0.39 -9.22
CA ASP A 100 -22.97 -1.03 -9.53
C ASP A 100 -21.54 -1.47 -9.84
N GLY A 101 -21.15 -2.66 -9.40
CA GLY A 101 -19.82 -3.23 -9.59
C GLY A 101 -18.93 -3.17 -8.35
N CYS A 102 -17.77 -3.81 -8.47
CA CYS A 102 -16.68 -3.72 -7.51
C CYS A 102 -16.12 -2.29 -7.48
N PRO A 103 -16.04 -1.63 -6.30
CA PRO A 103 -15.52 -0.27 -6.21
C PRO A 103 -14.01 -0.21 -6.41
N HIS A 104 -13.51 0.98 -6.76
CA HIS A 104 -12.07 1.25 -6.81
C HIS A 104 -11.40 0.85 -5.48
N THR A 105 -10.18 0.32 -5.52
CA THR A 105 -9.46 -0.07 -4.30
C THR A 105 -7.96 -0.15 -4.49
N TRP A 106 -7.25 0.08 -3.39
CA TRP A 106 -5.87 -0.35 -3.21
C TRP A 106 -5.84 -1.76 -2.62
N ASP A 107 -5.08 -2.68 -3.20
CA ASP A 107 -5.00 -4.07 -2.70
C ASP A 107 -3.76 -4.35 -1.85
N GLY A 108 -2.82 -3.42 -1.77
CA GLY A 108 -1.52 -3.59 -1.11
C GLY A 108 -0.32 -3.33 -2.03
N PHE A 109 -0.49 -3.52 -3.34
CA PHE A 109 0.56 -3.30 -4.34
C PHE A 109 0.10 -2.55 -5.59
N SER A 110 -1.19 -2.64 -5.89
CA SER A 110 -1.80 -2.16 -7.11
C SER A 110 -3.08 -1.37 -6.84
N CYS A 111 -3.30 -0.35 -7.66
CA CYS A 111 -4.57 0.35 -7.71
C CYS A 111 -5.50 -0.36 -8.70
N TRP A 112 -6.75 -0.56 -8.30
CA TRP A 112 -7.74 -1.19 -9.15
C TRP A 112 -8.93 -0.27 -9.34
N SER A 113 -9.29 -0.08 -10.60
CA SER A 113 -10.44 0.74 -10.97
C SER A 113 -11.77 0.10 -10.59
N ALA A 114 -12.83 0.91 -10.46
CA ALA A 114 -14.18 0.37 -10.38
C ALA A 114 -14.43 -0.49 -11.62
N THR A 115 -14.99 -1.66 -11.39
CA THR A 115 -15.18 -2.67 -12.42
C THR A 115 -16.55 -3.31 -12.22
N PRO A 116 -17.34 -3.56 -13.28
CA PRO A 116 -18.55 -4.37 -13.17
C PRO A 116 -18.27 -5.75 -12.52
N HIS A 117 -19.29 -6.35 -11.90
CA HIS A 117 -19.19 -7.71 -11.37
C HIS A 117 -18.92 -8.73 -12.49
N ASP A 118 -18.42 -9.90 -12.06
CA ASP A 118 -18.07 -11.04 -12.90
C ASP A 118 -17.07 -10.71 -14.01
N ARG A 119 -16.12 -9.82 -13.67
CA ARG A 119 -15.01 -9.45 -14.56
C ARG A 119 -13.69 -9.95 -14.02
N LEU A 120 -12.86 -10.43 -14.94
CA LEU A 120 -11.44 -10.60 -14.75
C LEU A 120 -10.75 -9.35 -15.31
N VAL A 121 -10.01 -8.64 -14.47
CA VAL A 121 -9.21 -7.49 -14.88
C VAL A 121 -7.74 -7.77 -14.65
N GLU A 122 -6.91 -7.22 -15.54
CA GLU A 122 -5.47 -7.41 -15.52
C GLU A 122 -4.74 -6.07 -15.58
N GLN A 123 -3.55 -6.03 -15.02
CA GLN A 123 -2.61 -4.93 -15.19
C GLN A 123 -1.17 -5.42 -15.05
N PRO A 124 -0.18 -4.66 -15.52
CA PRO A 124 1.23 -5.01 -15.36
C PRO A 124 1.60 -5.23 -13.89
N CYS A 125 2.49 -6.18 -13.63
CA CYS A 125 3.02 -6.42 -12.29
C CYS A 125 3.75 -5.17 -11.76
N PRO A 126 3.51 -4.74 -10.51
CA PRO A 126 4.20 -3.61 -9.92
C PRO A 126 5.71 -3.86 -9.81
N THR A 127 6.52 -2.93 -10.32
CA THR A 127 7.99 -2.99 -10.31
C THR A 127 8.61 -2.94 -8.91
N LEU A 128 7.82 -2.52 -7.91
CA LEU A 128 8.23 -2.49 -6.51
C LEU A 128 8.34 -3.89 -5.88
N ILE A 129 7.70 -4.90 -6.47
CA ILE A 129 7.77 -6.29 -5.98
C ILE A 129 9.11 -6.90 -6.44
N PRO A 130 9.91 -7.50 -5.54
CA PRO A 130 11.16 -8.15 -5.92
C PRO A 130 10.92 -9.20 -7.03
N HIS A 131 11.73 -9.15 -8.09
CA HIS A 131 11.68 -10.06 -9.24
C HIS A 131 10.41 -9.99 -10.11
N ALA A 132 9.49 -9.06 -9.84
CA ALA A 132 8.38 -8.82 -10.75
C ALA A 132 8.87 -8.18 -12.05
N LEU A 133 8.52 -8.77 -13.18
CA LEU A 133 8.79 -8.20 -14.50
C LEU A 133 7.56 -7.41 -14.96
N PRO A 134 7.72 -6.20 -15.53
CA PRO A 134 6.60 -5.43 -16.07
C PRO A 134 5.85 -6.12 -17.22
N THR A 135 6.47 -7.13 -17.84
CA THR A 135 5.87 -7.96 -18.89
C THR A 135 4.89 -8.99 -18.35
N ASP A 136 4.97 -9.30 -17.05
CA ASP A 136 4.02 -10.17 -16.38
C ASP A 136 2.79 -9.36 -15.97
N VAL A 137 1.64 -10.04 -15.84
CA VAL A 137 0.38 -9.41 -15.43
C VAL A 137 -0.12 -9.98 -14.11
N VAL A 138 -0.69 -9.11 -13.29
CA VAL A 138 -1.47 -9.49 -12.12
C VAL A 138 -2.95 -9.48 -12.49
N LEU A 139 -3.68 -10.48 -12.02
CA LEU A 139 -5.11 -10.67 -12.26
C LEU A 139 -5.90 -10.40 -10.99
N GLN A 140 -7.05 -9.74 -11.14
CA GLN A 140 -8.03 -9.63 -10.07
C GLN A 140 -9.41 -10.02 -10.57
N VAL A 141 -10.03 -10.98 -9.87
CA VAL A 141 -11.42 -11.37 -10.10
C VAL A 141 -12.34 -10.48 -9.29
N LYS A 142 -13.38 -9.96 -9.93
CA LYS A 142 -14.34 -9.01 -9.37
C LYS A 142 -15.69 -9.71 -9.20
N TYR A 143 -15.89 -10.36 -8.07
CA TYR A 143 -17.15 -11.04 -7.75
C TYR A 143 -18.21 -10.04 -7.24
N ASP A 144 -19.47 -10.47 -7.23
CA ASP A 144 -20.61 -9.80 -6.58
C ASP A 144 -20.51 -9.87 -5.05
#